data_AF-A0A965XTL9-F1
#
_entry.id   AF-A0A965XTL9-F1
#
_cell.length_a   1.000
_cell.length_b   1.000
_cell.length_c   1.000
_cell.angle_alpha   90.00
_cell.angle_beta   90.00
_cell.angle_gamma   90.00
#
_symmetry.space_group_name_H-M   'P 1'
#
loop_
_entity.id
_entity.type
_entity.pdbx_description
1 polymer ?
#
loop_
_entity_poly.entity_id
_entity_poly.type
_entity_poly.pdbx_seq_one_letter_code
_entity_poly.pdbx_strand_id
1 'polypeptide(L)'
;MKIHSPRFLFLLAAVLGLASCAPTVITDSALSPREAIFAHQPPDVLPEVQSHLVVVDVRHYGFDGRVHQGQIVVHEALAEDIRRIFAVILETRFPLESVLPIAHPVIQTKGPFGLSPDTNNSSGYVWRPRVGGDKLSMHDLG
;
A
#
# COMPACT_ATOMS: atom_id res chain seq x y z
N MET A 1 -22.89 74.73 -8.67
CA MET A 1 -23.10 74.42 -7.24
C MET A 1 -22.74 72.95 -7.03
N LYS A 2 -21.91 72.65 -6.03
CA LYS A 2 -21.18 71.39 -5.77
C LYS A 2 -22.08 70.14 -5.73
N ILE A 3 -21.72 69.04 -6.41
CA ILE A 3 -22.16 67.69 -6.03
C ILE A 3 -21.05 66.65 -6.27
N HIS A 4 -20.46 66.25 -5.14
CA HIS A 4 -19.71 65.05 -4.74
C HIS A 4 -19.55 63.87 -5.72
N SER A 5 -18.29 63.45 -5.87
CA SER A 5 -17.86 62.12 -6.32
C SER A 5 -18.25 61.01 -5.33
N PRO A 6 -18.35 59.75 -5.78
CA PRO A 6 -17.86 58.63 -4.97
C PRO A 6 -16.78 57.88 -5.74
N ARG A 7 -15.56 57.91 -5.21
CA ARG A 7 -14.49 56.98 -5.58
C ARG A 7 -14.91 55.60 -5.09
N PHE A 8 -15.24 54.69 -6.00
CA PHE A 8 -15.42 53.28 -5.68
C PHE A 8 -14.07 52.69 -5.28
N LEU A 9 -13.83 52.60 -3.97
CA LEU A 9 -12.71 51.86 -3.41
C LEU A 9 -13.10 50.37 -3.41
N PHE A 10 -12.72 49.64 -4.45
CA PHE A 10 -12.77 48.18 -4.44
C PHE A 10 -11.71 47.68 -3.46
N LEU A 11 -12.13 47.30 -2.23
CA LEU A 11 -11.30 46.49 -1.35
C LEU A 11 -11.15 45.10 -1.99
N LEU A 12 -9.99 44.84 -2.57
CA LEU A 12 -9.56 43.50 -2.97
C LEU A 12 -9.20 42.74 -1.68
N ALA A 13 -10.13 41.95 -1.14
CA ALA A 13 -9.83 41.01 -0.08
C ALA A 13 -9.00 39.86 -0.69
N ALA A 14 -7.67 39.92 -0.55
CA ALA A 14 -6.78 38.81 -0.87
C ALA A 14 -6.96 37.72 0.18
N VAL A 15 -7.80 36.73 -0.12
CA VAL A 15 -7.84 35.47 0.63
C VAL A 15 -6.60 34.68 0.23
N LEU A 16 -5.51 34.80 0.99
CA LEU A 16 -4.39 33.88 0.90
C LEU A 16 -4.89 32.49 1.33
N GLY A 17 -5.14 31.61 0.35
CA GLY A 17 -5.36 30.20 0.61
C GLY A 17 -4.09 29.61 1.22
N LEU A 18 -4.17 29.16 2.46
CA LEU A 18 -3.13 28.33 3.07
C LEU A 18 -3.06 27.02 2.28
N ALA A 19 -2.08 26.88 1.40
CA ALA A 19 -1.74 25.60 0.80
C ALA A 19 -1.32 24.65 1.94
N SER A 20 -2.10 23.59 2.15
CA SER A 20 -1.76 22.54 3.11
C SER A 20 -0.40 21.94 2.73
N CYS A 21 0.57 22.05 3.62
CA CYS A 21 1.92 21.52 3.45
C CYS A 21 2.00 20.04 3.90
N ALA A 22 0.88 19.30 3.82
CA ALA A 22 0.89 17.87 4.08
C ALA A 22 1.66 17.18 2.95
N PRO A 23 2.66 16.33 3.25
CA PRO A 23 3.34 15.56 2.21
C PRO A 23 2.32 14.69 1.49
N THR A 24 2.23 14.84 0.16
CA THR A 24 1.36 14.02 -0.68
C THR A 24 1.78 12.56 -0.56
N VAL A 25 0.87 11.72 -0.06
CA VAL A 25 1.06 10.27 0.00
C VAL A 25 0.76 9.70 -1.39
N ILE A 26 1.72 8.98 -1.97
CA ILE A 26 1.52 8.26 -3.23
C ILE A 26 0.80 6.95 -2.91
N THR A 27 -0.30 6.65 -3.58
CA THR A 27 -1.01 5.39 -3.39
C THR A 27 -0.55 4.40 -4.43
N ASP A 28 0.27 3.43 -4.03
CA ASP A 28 0.75 2.37 -4.91
C ASP A 28 -0.24 1.22 -5.02
N SER A 29 -1.05 1.00 -3.96
CA SER A 29 -2.10 -0.01 -3.96
C SER A 29 -3.33 0.43 -3.17
N ALA A 30 -4.50 0.08 -3.72
CA ALA A 30 -5.82 0.30 -3.13
C ALA A 30 -6.80 -0.80 -3.60
N LEU A 31 -6.31 -2.03 -3.72
CA LEU A 31 -7.15 -3.19 -4.03
C LEU A 31 -8.17 -3.39 -2.92
N SER A 32 -9.38 -3.85 -3.28
CA SER A 32 -10.31 -4.32 -2.27
C SER A 32 -9.75 -5.56 -1.56
N PRO A 33 -10.15 -5.85 -0.31
CA PRO A 33 -9.73 -7.08 0.36
C PRO A 33 -10.00 -8.35 -0.45
N ARG A 34 -11.11 -8.37 -1.18
CA ARG A 34 -11.46 -9.47 -2.07
C ARG A 34 -10.43 -9.64 -3.20
N GLU A 35 -10.05 -8.55 -3.86
CA GLU A 35 -9.05 -8.62 -4.94
C GLU A 35 -7.67 -9.00 -4.40
N ALA A 36 -7.22 -8.34 -3.33
CA ALA A 36 -5.90 -8.56 -2.76
C ALA A 36 -5.69 -10.01 -2.27
N ILE A 37 -6.72 -10.64 -1.69
CA ILE A 37 -6.64 -11.99 -1.13
C ILE A 37 -6.92 -13.06 -2.19
N PHE A 38 -7.99 -12.91 -2.98
CA PHE A 38 -8.53 -14.02 -3.78
C PHE A 38 -8.16 -13.97 -5.26
N ALA A 39 -7.80 -12.81 -5.83
CA ALA A 39 -7.50 -12.71 -7.24
C ALA A 39 -6.12 -13.28 -7.57
N HIS A 40 -5.99 -13.86 -8.76
CA HIS A 40 -4.72 -14.34 -9.32
C HIS A 40 -3.95 -15.33 -8.41
N GLN A 41 -4.69 -16.14 -7.65
CA GLN A 41 -4.14 -17.21 -6.82
C GLN A 41 -3.96 -18.51 -7.62
N PRO A 42 -3.00 -19.37 -7.25
CA PRO A 42 -2.90 -20.72 -7.77
C PRO A 42 -4.18 -21.54 -7.51
N PRO A 43 -4.52 -22.51 -8.39
CA PRO A 43 -5.76 -23.28 -8.28
C PRO A 43 -5.81 -24.23 -7.08
N ASP A 44 -4.66 -24.55 -6.48
CA ASP A 44 -4.50 -25.48 -5.36
C ASP A 44 -4.50 -24.77 -3.99
N VAL A 45 -4.77 -23.47 -3.96
CA VAL A 45 -4.84 -22.69 -2.72
C VAL A 45 -5.95 -23.21 -1.80
N LEU A 46 -5.65 -23.31 -0.51
CA LEU A 46 -6.61 -23.80 0.48
C LEU A 46 -7.56 -22.67 0.92
N PRO A 47 -8.89 -22.81 0.75
CA PRO A 47 -9.85 -21.78 1.16
C PRO A 47 -9.79 -21.45 2.66
N GLU A 48 -9.49 -22.44 3.50
CA GLU A 48 -9.32 -22.29 4.95
C GLU A 48 -8.23 -21.25 5.26
N VAL A 49 -7.08 -21.32 4.57
CA VAL A 49 -5.97 -20.37 4.75
C VAL A 49 -6.43 -18.96 4.38
N GLN A 50 -7.08 -18.80 3.23
CA GLN A 50 -7.55 -17.50 2.76
C GLN A 50 -8.61 -16.87 3.68
N SER A 51 -9.38 -17.69 4.41
CA SER A 51 -10.40 -17.22 5.34
C SER A 51 -9.83 -16.48 6.55
N HIS A 52 -8.55 -16.70 6.87
CA HIS A 52 -7.83 -16.03 7.95
C HIS A 52 -6.97 -14.85 7.48
N LEU A 53 -6.96 -14.54 6.17
CA LEU A 53 -6.17 -13.45 5.64
C LEU A 53 -6.91 -12.11 5.75
N VAL A 54 -6.15 -11.07 6.06
CA VAL A 54 -6.61 -9.68 6.06
C VAL A 54 -5.64 -8.80 5.29
N VAL A 55 -6.14 -7.67 4.82
CA VAL A 55 -5.32 -6.62 4.17
C VAL A 55 -5.05 -5.52 5.18
N VAL A 56 -3.78 -5.15 5.30
CA VAL A 56 -3.33 -4.00 6.09
C VAL A 56 -2.79 -2.95 5.14
N ASP A 57 -3.39 -1.76 5.16
CA ASP A 57 -2.81 -0.59 4.51
C ASP A 57 -1.61 -0.11 5.32
N VAL A 58 -0.48 0.10 4.65
CA VAL A 58 0.78 0.48 5.30
C VAL A 58 1.43 1.63 4.58
N ARG A 59 2.21 2.42 5.32
CA ARG A 59 2.98 3.53 4.75
C ARG A 59 4.47 3.32 4.96
N HIS A 60 5.26 3.73 3.99
CA HIS A 60 6.71 3.64 4.01
C HIS A 60 7.32 4.74 3.16
N TYR A 61 8.63 4.97 3.31
CA TYR A 61 9.36 5.79 2.37
C TYR A 61 9.84 4.93 1.20
N GLY A 62 9.63 5.42 -0.02
CA GLY A 62 10.24 4.85 -1.22
C GLY A 62 11.73 5.21 -1.30
N PHE A 63 12.48 4.54 -2.18
CA PHE A 63 13.84 4.97 -2.53
C PHE A 63 13.89 6.37 -3.18
N ASP A 64 12.75 6.88 -3.67
CA ASP A 64 12.59 8.25 -4.16
C ASP A 64 12.46 9.31 -3.04
N GLY A 65 12.45 8.88 -1.77
CA GLY A 65 12.34 9.74 -0.60
C GLY A 65 10.92 10.27 -0.33
N ARG A 66 9.90 9.77 -1.04
CA ARG A 66 8.49 10.16 -0.85
C ARG A 66 7.77 9.13 0.01
N VAL A 67 6.62 9.52 0.57
CA VAL A 67 5.78 8.60 1.36
C VAL A 67 4.82 7.88 0.42
N HIS A 68 4.88 6.56 0.47
CA HIS A 68 4.03 5.65 -0.28
C HIS A 68 3.03 4.97 0.65
N GLN A 69 1.85 4.67 0.12
CA GLN A 69 0.86 3.78 0.70
C GLN A 69 0.78 2.52 -0.15
N GLY A 70 1.10 1.39 0.49
CA GLY A 70 0.94 0.06 -0.07
C GLY A 70 -0.06 -0.77 0.72
N GLN A 71 -0.19 -2.04 0.34
CA GLN A 71 -1.05 -3.01 1.00
C GLN A 71 -0.29 -4.32 1.23
N ILE A 72 -0.40 -4.87 2.43
CA ILE A 72 0.18 -6.17 2.77
C ILE A 72 -0.93 -7.12 3.21
N VAL A 73 -0.93 -8.32 2.62
CA VAL A 73 -1.83 -9.42 3.00
C VAL A 73 -1.09 -10.29 4.01
N VAL A 74 -1.73 -10.56 5.15
CA VAL A 74 -1.18 -11.34 6.28
C VAL A 74 -2.28 -12.11 6.99
N HIS A 75 -1.92 -13.08 7.82
CA HIS A 75 -2.86 -13.71 8.75
C HIS A 75 -3.41 -12.67 9.75
N GLU A 76 -4.70 -12.76 10.08
CA GLU A 76 -5.42 -11.82 10.95
C GLU A 76 -4.75 -11.58 12.30
N ALA A 77 -4.20 -12.64 12.90
CA ALA A 77 -3.46 -12.58 14.16
C ALA A 77 -2.21 -11.69 14.12
N LEU A 78 -1.61 -11.45 12.95
CA LEU A 78 -0.40 -10.64 12.78
C LEU A 78 -0.71 -9.19 12.39
N ALA A 79 -1.97 -8.85 12.12
CA ALA A 79 -2.33 -7.56 11.55
C ALA A 79 -1.89 -6.37 12.43
N GLU A 80 -2.02 -6.47 13.75
CA GLU A 80 -1.57 -5.41 14.68
C GLU A 80 -0.04 -5.30 14.75
N ASP A 81 0.67 -6.42 14.73
CA ASP A 81 2.13 -6.42 14.75
C ASP A 81 2.70 -5.82 13.46
N ILE A 82 2.09 -6.13 12.32
CA ILE A 82 2.46 -5.54 11.03
C ILE A 82 2.24 -4.03 11.04
N ARG A 83 1.14 -3.53 11.60
CA ARG A 83 0.94 -2.07 11.75
C ARG A 83 2.04 -1.43 12.60
N ARG A 84 2.45 -2.08 13.70
CA ARG A 84 3.55 -1.58 14.56
C ARG A 84 4.89 -1.59 13.84
N ILE A 85 5.22 -2.67 13.12
CA ILE A 85 6.44 -2.77 12.32
C ILE A 85 6.49 -1.66 11.27
N PHE A 86 5.40 -1.44 10.54
CA PHE A 86 5.33 -0.38 9.54
C PHE A 86 5.35 1.03 10.13
N ALA A 87 4.83 1.24 11.34
CA ALA A 87 5.03 2.49 12.07
C ALA A 87 6.52 2.75 12.32
N VAL A 88 7.27 1.75 12.80
CA VAL A 88 8.73 1.87 13.01
C VAL A 88 9.48 2.09 11.70
N ILE A 89 9.14 1.36 10.62
CA ILE A 89 9.73 1.55 9.28
C ILE A 89 9.53 2.98 8.80
N LEU A 90 8.30 3.52 8.95
CA LEU A 90 7.97 4.88 8.54
C LEU A 90 8.71 5.93 9.38
N GLU A 91 8.72 5.77 10.71
CA GLU A 91 9.39 6.68 11.66
C GLU A 91 10.90 6.75 11.44
N THR A 92 11.51 5.58 11.19
CA THR A 92 12.96 5.48 10.91
C THR A 92 13.32 5.82 9.47
N ARG A 93 12.31 6.04 8.61
CA ARG A 93 12.47 6.25 7.16
C ARG A 93 13.28 5.16 6.48
N PHE A 94 13.16 3.92 6.96
CA PHE A 94 13.78 2.79 6.31
C PHE A 94 13.15 2.63 4.90
N PRO A 95 13.95 2.74 3.82
CA PRO A 95 13.39 2.75 2.48
C PRO A 95 12.96 1.35 2.07
N LEU A 96 11.77 1.24 1.50
CA LEU A 96 11.30 0.03 0.82
C LEU A 96 11.06 0.37 -0.66
N GLU A 97 11.29 -0.60 -1.54
CA GLU A 97 11.00 -0.42 -2.96
C GLU A 97 9.49 -0.46 -3.24
N SER A 98 8.78 -1.42 -2.64
CA SER A 98 7.34 -1.56 -2.79
C SER A 98 6.73 -2.45 -1.71
N VAL A 99 5.44 -2.23 -1.45
CA VAL A 99 4.59 -3.09 -0.60
C VAL A 99 3.27 -3.33 -1.32
N LEU A 100 3.23 -4.40 -2.11
CA LEU A 100 2.12 -4.73 -2.98
C LEU A 100 1.60 -6.14 -2.68
N PRO A 101 0.27 -6.37 -2.65
CA PRO A 101 -0.29 -7.71 -2.60
C PRO A 101 0.16 -8.52 -3.81
N ILE A 102 0.27 -9.83 -3.68
CA ILE A 102 0.63 -10.69 -4.81
C ILE A 102 -0.35 -10.54 -5.98
N ALA A 103 -1.65 -10.36 -5.68
CA ALA A 103 -2.68 -10.09 -6.68
C ALA A 103 -2.49 -8.79 -7.48
N HIS A 104 -1.59 -7.90 -7.07
CA HIS A 104 -1.39 -6.61 -7.74
C HIS A 104 -0.89 -6.80 -9.18
N PRO A 105 -1.43 -6.06 -10.18
CA PRO A 105 -1.05 -6.25 -11.59
C PRO A 105 0.44 -6.13 -11.85
N VAL A 106 1.13 -5.16 -11.22
CA VAL A 106 2.59 -5.00 -11.36
C VAL A 106 3.33 -6.26 -10.91
N ILE A 107 2.88 -6.92 -9.84
CA ILE A 107 3.48 -8.16 -9.34
C ILE A 107 3.14 -9.32 -10.29
N GLN A 108 1.89 -9.44 -10.72
CA GLN A 108 1.43 -10.49 -11.63
C GLN A 108 2.16 -10.50 -12.98
N THR A 109 2.60 -9.34 -13.48
CA THR A 109 3.39 -9.28 -14.73
C THR A 109 4.80 -9.88 -14.62
N LYS A 110 5.29 -10.16 -13.41
CA LYS A 110 6.66 -10.62 -13.17
C LYS A 110 6.84 -12.13 -13.35
N GLY A 111 5.75 -12.88 -13.30
CA GLY A 111 5.77 -14.33 -13.43
C GLY A 111 4.42 -14.97 -13.11
N PRO A 112 4.28 -16.29 -13.29
CA PRO A 112 3.05 -17.01 -12.95
C PRO A 112 2.67 -16.78 -11.49
N PHE A 113 1.43 -16.33 -11.25
CA PHE A 113 0.92 -15.98 -9.92
C PHE A 113 1.78 -14.96 -9.16
N GLY A 114 2.50 -14.10 -9.89
CA GLY A 114 3.39 -13.10 -9.29
C GLY A 114 4.69 -13.65 -8.71
N LEU A 115 4.98 -14.94 -8.88
CA LEU A 115 6.17 -15.59 -8.36
C LEU A 115 7.38 -15.27 -9.27
N SER A 116 8.31 -14.47 -8.76
CA SER A 116 9.56 -14.17 -9.44
C SER A 116 10.68 -13.84 -8.44
N PRO A 117 11.91 -14.35 -8.66
CA PRO A 117 13.08 -13.95 -7.85
C PRO A 117 13.46 -12.48 -8.08
N ASP A 118 12.99 -11.88 -9.18
CA ASP A 118 13.32 -10.51 -9.59
C ASP A 118 12.25 -9.51 -9.09
N THR A 119 11.81 -9.68 -7.85
CA THR A 119 10.92 -8.74 -7.16
C THR A 119 11.53 -8.29 -5.84
N ASN A 120 11.81 -7.00 -5.73
CA ASN A 120 12.15 -6.37 -4.45
C ASN A 120 10.86 -5.85 -3.78
N ASN A 121 9.86 -6.73 -3.63
CA ASN A 121 8.57 -6.37 -3.02
C ASN A 121 8.48 -6.92 -1.60
N SER A 122 8.09 -6.08 -0.64
CA SER A 122 7.77 -6.55 0.71
C SER A 122 6.35 -7.13 0.70
N SER A 123 6.21 -8.42 0.96
CA SER A 123 4.93 -9.13 1.00
C SER A 123 4.83 -10.01 2.24
N GLY A 124 3.60 -10.23 2.73
CA GLY A 124 3.34 -11.04 3.92
C GLY A 124 2.79 -12.44 3.61
N TYR A 125 2.04 -12.57 2.52
CA TYR A 125 1.44 -13.83 2.08
C TYR A 125 1.76 -14.10 0.62
N VAL A 126 2.23 -15.31 0.35
CA VAL A 126 2.44 -15.84 -1.01
C VAL A 126 2.14 -17.33 -1.01
N TRP A 127 1.12 -17.76 -1.73
CA TRP A 127 0.89 -19.20 -1.96
C TRP A 127 1.80 -19.70 -3.08
N ARG A 128 2.71 -20.62 -2.77
CA ARG A 128 3.56 -21.26 -3.77
C ARG A 128 3.82 -22.73 -3.45
N PRO A 129 3.90 -23.62 -4.46
CA PRO A 129 4.45 -24.95 -4.25
C PRO A 129 5.89 -24.85 -3.73
N ARG A 130 6.26 -25.60 -2.69
CA ARG A 130 7.68 -25.70 -2.30
C ARG A 130 8.48 -26.39 -3.42
N VAL A 131 9.59 -25.79 -3.79
CA VAL A 131 10.59 -26.45 -4.66
C VAL A 131 11.24 -27.58 -3.85
N GLY A 132 10.99 -28.83 -4.24
CA GLY A 132 11.71 -30.01 -3.72
C GLY A 132 11.19 -30.67 -2.45
N GLY A 133 9.92 -30.47 -2.05
CA GLY A 133 9.32 -31.27 -0.97
C GLY A 133 7.89 -30.88 -0.58
N ASP A 134 7.21 -31.80 0.11
CA ASP A 134 5.75 -31.82 0.32
C ASP A 134 5.27 -31.00 1.54
N LYS A 135 6.03 -29.98 1.98
CA LYS A 135 5.69 -29.17 3.16
C LYS A 135 5.31 -27.75 2.74
N LEU A 136 4.40 -27.09 3.44
CA LEU A 136 4.04 -25.67 3.21
C LEU A 136 5.03 -24.74 3.92
N SER A 137 5.53 -23.69 3.26
CA SER A 137 6.36 -22.66 3.89
C SER A 137 5.56 -21.83 4.89
N MET A 138 6.21 -21.15 5.84
CA MET A 138 5.48 -20.29 6.80
C MET A 138 4.78 -19.11 6.10
N HIS A 139 5.33 -18.61 4.98
CA HIS A 139 4.69 -17.57 4.17
C HIS A 139 3.40 -18.03 3.48
N ASP A 140 3.16 -19.35 3.42
CA ASP A 140 1.93 -19.91 2.86
C ASP A 140 0.76 -19.77 3.85
N LEU A 141 1.04 -19.47 5.12
CA LEU A 141 0.05 -19.25 6.18
C LEU A 141 -0.22 -17.76 6.45
N GLY A 142 0.59 -16.86 5.87
CA GLY A 142 0.55 -15.42 6.09
C GLY A 142 1.27 -14.99 7.36
#